data_AF-A0A4Y8S4G1-F1
#
_entry.id   AF-A0A4Y8S4G1-F1
#
_cell.length_a   1.000
_cell.length_b   1.000
_cell.length_c   1.000
_cell.angle_alpha   90.00
_cell.angle_beta   90.00
_cell.angle_gamma   90.00
#
_symmetry.space_group_name_H-M   'P 1'
#
loop_
_entity.id
_entity.type
_entity.pdbx_description
1 polymer ?
#
loop_
_entity_poly.entity_id
_entity_poly.type
_entity_poly.pdbx_seq_one_letter_code
_entity_poly.pdbx_strand_id
1 'polypeptide(L)'
;MEAGFDWVTPNEKVLISFWAYDRAAAQGVDIMDNRAKDIACYHPGYSFVEKLQTIATKFRRETETGNTDVNFMPQYYDVYSLLGREDVLSFIGTPEYIGH
;
A
#
# COMPACT_ATOMS: atom_id res chain seq x y z
N MET A 1 -7.61 -10.25 -20.85
CA MET A 1 -7.91 -10.12 -19.41
C MET A 1 -6.69 -10.68 -18.70
N GLU A 2 -5.84 -9.79 -18.17
CA GLU A 2 -4.60 -10.19 -17.49
C GLU A 2 -4.97 -10.97 -16.22
N ALA A 3 -4.72 -12.28 -16.23
CA ALA A 3 -4.98 -13.19 -15.11
C ALA A 3 -3.88 -13.05 -14.03
N GLY A 4 -3.79 -11.87 -13.42
CA GLY A 4 -2.79 -11.54 -12.40
C GLY A 4 -3.31 -10.76 -11.19
N PHE A 5 -4.56 -10.30 -11.21
CA PHE A 5 -5.26 -9.67 -10.06
C PHE A 5 -6.19 -10.67 -9.35
N ASP A 6 -5.79 -11.93 -9.34
CA ASP A 6 -6.64 -13.09 -9.06
C ASP A 6 -6.76 -13.31 -7.54
N TRP A 7 -7.52 -12.46 -6.84
CA TRP A 7 -7.82 -12.52 -5.40
C TRP A 7 -6.74 -11.96 -4.45
N VAL A 8 -6.66 -10.63 -4.36
CA VAL A 8 -5.94 -9.94 -3.27
C VAL A 8 -6.76 -10.01 -1.98
N THR A 9 -6.71 -11.14 -1.26
CA THR A 9 -7.25 -11.23 0.10
C THR A 9 -6.10 -11.02 1.09
N PRO A 10 -6.24 -10.14 2.09
CA PRO A 10 -7.41 -9.33 2.43
C PRO A 10 -7.51 -8.02 1.62
N ASN A 11 -8.73 -7.69 1.19
CA ASN A 11 -9.05 -6.43 0.52
C ASN A 11 -10.19 -5.70 1.22
N GLU A 12 -10.25 -4.40 0.95
CA GLU A 12 -11.36 -3.52 1.27
C GLU A 12 -11.93 -2.89 0.01
N LYS A 13 -13.22 -2.57 0.04
CA LYS A 13 -13.88 -1.86 -1.05
C LYS A 13 -13.59 -0.36 -0.93
N VAL A 14 -12.91 0.19 -1.92
CA VAL A 14 -12.49 1.58 -1.94
C VAL A 14 -13.18 2.33 -3.08
N LEU A 15 -13.59 3.57 -2.80
CA LEU A 15 -13.95 4.54 -3.82
C LEU A 15 -12.67 5.19 -4.33
N ILE A 16 -12.34 4.96 -5.59
CA ILE A 16 -11.19 5.61 -6.23
C ILE A 16 -11.67 6.87 -6.95
N SER A 17 -11.19 8.00 -6.46
CA SER A 17 -11.32 9.31 -7.10
C SER A 17 -9.94 9.81 -7.57
N PHE A 18 -9.93 10.88 -8.35
CA PHE A 18 -8.70 11.57 -8.74
C PHE A 18 -8.79 13.05 -8.39
N TRP A 19 -7.64 13.68 -8.13
CA TRP A 19 -7.57 15.04 -7.61
C TRP A 19 -8.45 16.02 -8.41
N ALA A 20 -8.45 15.91 -9.75
CA ALA A 20 -9.16 16.85 -10.61
C ALA A 20 -10.68 16.66 -10.53
N TYR A 21 -11.16 15.43 -10.34
CA TYR A 21 -12.57 15.18 -10.05
C TYR A 21 -12.95 15.82 -8.72
N ASP A 22 -12.19 15.53 -7.66
CA ASP A 22 -12.50 16.04 -6.31
C ASP A 22 -12.48 17.58 -6.29
N ARG A 23 -11.54 18.19 -7.00
CA ARG A 23 -11.46 19.65 -7.14
C ARG A 23 -12.64 20.21 -7.89
N ALA A 24 -13.00 19.64 -9.04
CA ALA A 24 -14.10 20.13 -9.87
C ALA A 24 -15.46 19.96 -9.18
N ALA A 25 -15.67 18.82 -8.52
CA ALA A 25 -16.85 18.57 -7.68
C ALA A 25 -16.95 19.58 -6.53
N ALA A 26 -15.83 19.88 -5.85
CA ALA A 26 -15.78 20.89 -4.78
C ALA A 26 -16.00 22.33 -5.27
N GLN A 27 -15.98 22.59 -6.58
CA GLN A 27 -16.30 23.89 -7.19
C GLN A 27 -17.69 23.90 -7.83
N GLY A 28 -18.46 22.81 -7.75
CA GLY A 28 -19.79 22.72 -8.35
C GLY A 28 -19.78 22.72 -9.88
N VAL A 29 -18.66 22.34 -10.51
CA VAL A 29 -18.60 22.18 -11.96
C VAL A 29 -19.40 20.94 -12.34
N ASP A 30 -20.26 21.07 -13.35
CA ASP A 30 -20.99 19.93 -13.91
C ASP A 30 -20.02 18.99 -14.64
N ILE A 31 -19.77 17.84 -14.04
CA ILE A 31 -18.83 16.82 -14.51
C ILE A 31 -19.48 15.45 -14.42
N MET A 32 -19.19 14.58 -15.40
CA MET A 32 -19.62 13.19 -15.36
C MET A 32 -18.93 12.43 -14.21
N ASP A 33 -19.71 11.75 -13.36
CA ASP A 33 -19.16 10.87 -12.32
C ASP A 33 -18.54 9.62 -12.94
N ASN A 34 -17.22 9.64 -13.08
CA ASN A 34 -16.40 8.54 -13.58
C ASN A 34 -15.52 7.90 -12.48
N ARG A 35 -15.82 8.17 -11.20
CA ARG A 35 -15.12 7.53 -10.08
C ARG A 35 -15.35 6.02 -10.09
N ALA A 36 -14.33 5.26 -9.75
CA ALA A 36 -14.44 3.81 -9.63
C ALA A 36 -14.97 3.46 -8.23
N LYS A 37 -16.16 2.85 -8.17
CA LYS A 37 -16.86 2.53 -6.92
C LYS A 37 -16.63 1.07 -6.55
N ASP A 38 -16.53 0.79 -5.26
CA ASP A 38 -16.41 -0.56 -4.70
C ASP A 38 -15.26 -1.40 -5.27
N ILE A 39 -14.13 -0.76 -5.58
CA ILE A 39 -12.95 -1.46 -6.08
C ILE A 39 -12.31 -2.20 -4.91
N ALA A 40 -12.13 -3.51 -5.05
CA ALA A 40 -11.40 -4.32 -4.09
C ALA A 40 -9.91 -3.95 -4.15
N CYS A 41 -9.43 -3.23 -3.15
CA CYS A 41 -8.03 -2.84 -3.00
C CYS A 41 -7.40 -3.61 -1.85
N TYR A 42 -6.16 -4.06 -2.05
CA TYR A 42 -5.41 -4.73 -1.00
C TYR A 42 -5.18 -3.77 0.18
N HIS A 43 -5.36 -4.26 1.41
CA HIS A 43 -5.30 -3.40 2.58
C HIS A 43 -3.86 -2.92 2.85
N PRO A 44 -3.60 -1.59 2.90
CA PRO A 44 -2.23 -1.03 2.97
C PRO A 44 -1.40 -1.50 4.16
N GLY A 45 -2.06 -1.86 5.27
CA GLY A 45 -1.40 -2.41 6.45
C GLY A 45 -0.62 -3.71 6.19
N TYR A 46 -1.08 -4.56 5.27
CA TYR A 46 -0.33 -5.78 4.92
C TYR A 46 0.86 -5.46 4.03
N SER A 47 0.68 -4.55 3.05
CA SER A 47 1.81 -4.05 2.27
C SER A 47 2.91 -3.45 3.14
N PHE A 48 2.55 -2.80 4.25
CA PHE A 48 3.53 -2.31 5.22
C PHE A 48 4.38 -3.44 5.82
N VAL A 49 3.76 -4.53 6.26
CA VAL A 49 4.48 -5.68 6.83
C VAL A 49 5.38 -6.34 5.79
N GLU A 50 4.89 -6.56 4.57
CA GLU A 50 5.67 -7.15 3.47
C GLU A 50 6.92 -6.32 3.11
N LYS A 51 6.80 -4.98 3.16
CA LYS A 51 7.94 -4.07 2.92
C LYS A 51 8.99 -4.19 4.04
N LEU A 52 8.55 -4.29 5.29
CA LEU A 52 9.46 -4.52 6.43
C LEU A 52 10.14 -5.90 6.32
N GLN A 53 9.40 -6.95 5.99
CA GLN A 53 9.95 -8.29 5.77
C GLN A 53 10.98 -8.30 4.63
N THR A 54 10.73 -7.54 3.56
CA THR A 54 11.68 -7.36 2.45
C THR A 54 12.97 -6.69 2.92
N ILE A 55 12.89 -5.61 3.70
CA ILE A 55 14.05 -4.93 4.28
C ILE A 55 14.84 -5.89 5.17
N ALA A 56 14.16 -6.57 6.11
CA ALA A 56 14.80 -7.49 7.04
C ALA A 56 15.48 -8.68 6.32
N THR A 57 14.86 -9.19 5.26
CA THR A 57 15.43 -10.30 4.47
C THR A 57 16.66 -9.85 3.67
N LYS A 58 16.57 -8.67 3.03
CA LYS A 58 17.70 -8.07 2.32
C LYS A 58 18.89 -7.80 3.25
N PHE A 59 18.63 -7.22 4.42
CA PHE A 59 19.64 -6.92 5.43
C PHE A 59 20.33 -8.18 5.97
N ARG A 60 19.57 -9.24 6.25
CA ARG A 60 20.12 -10.55 6.63
C ARG A 60 21.05 -11.10 5.55
N ARG A 61 20.61 -11.07 4.28
CA ARG A 61 21.40 -11.55 3.15
C ARG A 61 22.70 -10.76 2.97
N GLU A 62 22.65 -9.44 3.11
CA GLU A 62 23.84 -8.58 3.09
C GLU A 62 24.83 -8.96 4.20
N THR A 63 24.33 -9.20 5.42
CA THR A 63 25.16 -9.63 6.56
C THR A 63 25.81 -11.00 6.34
N GLU A 64 25.07 -11.95 5.77
CA GLU A 64 25.55 -13.32 5.51
C GLU A 64 26.56 -13.39 4.36
N THR A 65 26.34 -12.60 3.31
CA THR A 65 27.14 -12.65 2.07
C THR A 65 28.24 -11.60 2.00
N GLY A 66 28.18 -10.56 2.84
CA GLY A 66 29.05 -9.38 2.76
C GLY A 66 28.81 -8.51 1.52
N ASN A 67 27.77 -8.79 0.72
CA ASN A 67 27.44 -7.98 -0.46
C ASN A 67 26.56 -6.79 -0.08
N THR A 68 27.08 -5.59 -0.29
CA THR A 68 26.45 -4.31 0.07
C THR A 68 25.78 -3.59 -1.12
N ASP A 69 25.58 -4.27 -2.25
CA ASP A 69 25.00 -3.68 -3.47
C ASP A 69 23.46 -3.54 -3.39
N VAL A 70 22.87 -3.76 -2.21
CA VAL A 70 21.42 -3.74 -2.04
C VAL A 70 20.91 -2.31 -1.87
N ASN A 71 20.14 -1.84 -2.85
CA ASN A 71 19.42 -0.58 -2.70
C ASN A 71 18.15 -0.76 -1.82
N PHE A 72 18.15 -0.09 -0.65
CA PHE A 72 17.02 -0.04 0.29
C PHE A 72 16.13 1.20 0.14
N MET A 73 16.57 2.20 -0.62
CA MET A 73 15.90 3.49 -0.71
C MET A 73 14.43 3.39 -1.15
N PRO A 74 14.06 2.56 -2.14
CA PRO A 74 12.67 2.38 -2.52
C PRO A 74 11.81 1.82 -1.37
N GLN A 75 12.34 0.84 -0.63
CA GLN A 75 11.59 0.22 0.47
C GLN A 75 11.41 1.20 1.64
N TYR A 76 12.43 1.99 1.97
CA TYR A 76 12.30 3.01 3.01
C TYR A 76 11.31 4.11 2.62
N TYR A 77 11.29 4.53 1.36
CA TYR A 77 10.32 5.51 0.88
C TYR A 77 8.88 4.98 0.97
N ASP A 78 8.66 3.72 0.58
CA ASP A 78 7.35 3.08 0.69
C ASP A 78 6.90 2.99 2.15
N VAL A 79 7.78 2.53 3.06
CA VAL A 79 7.50 2.45 4.50
C VAL A 79 7.16 3.82 5.08
N TYR A 80 7.93 4.86 4.75
CA TYR A 80 7.67 6.23 5.17
C TYR A 80 6.29 6.71 4.70
N SER A 81 5.97 6.48 3.43
CA SER A 81 4.68 6.87 2.85
C SER A 81 3.51 6.14 3.51
N LEU A 82 3.68 4.86 3.84
CA LEU A 82 2.67 4.04 4.51
C LEU A 82 2.45 4.46 5.97
N LEU A 83 3.52 4.83 6.70
CA LEU A 83 3.42 5.37 8.06
C LEU A 83 2.68 6.72 8.13
N GLY A 84 2.57 7.42 6.99
CA GLY A 84 1.77 8.64 6.88
C GLY A 84 0.26 8.41 6.83
N ARG A 85 -0.22 7.14 6.80
CA ARG A 85 -1.64 6.83 6.71
C ARG A 85 -2.22 6.32 8.03
N GLU A 86 -3.39 6.83 8.41
CA GLU A 86 -4.06 6.47 9.66
C GLU A 86 -4.55 5.02 9.71
N ASP A 87 -4.96 4.46 8.57
CA ASP A 87 -5.38 3.07 8.43
C ASP A 87 -4.22 2.10 8.71
N VAL A 88 -3.02 2.41 8.22
CA VAL A 88 -1.79 1.64 8.50
C VAL A 88 -1.42 1.78 9.98
N LEU A 89 -1.46 2.99 10.55
CA LEU A 89 -1.13 3.19 11.97
C LEU A 89 -2.09 2.41 12.90
N SER A 90 -3.38 2.40 12.56
CA SER A 90 -4.40 1.66 13.32
C SER A 90 -4.27 0.14 13.14
N PHE A 91 -3.68 -0.31 12.04
CA PHE A 91 -3.41 -1.72 11.78
C PHE A 91 -2.22 -2.25 12.58
N ILE A 92 -1.20 -1.42 12.87
CA ILE A 92 -0.01 -1.85 13.61
C ILE A 92 -0.38 -2.31 15.02
N GLY A 93 0.05 -3.52 15.40
CA GLY A 93 -0.21 -4.12 16.71
C GLY A 93 -1.52 -4.89 16.83
N THR A 94 -2.34 -4.92 15.77
CA THR A 94 -3.51 -5.82 15.68
C THR A 94 -3.09 -7.29 15.66
N PRO A 95 -3.99 -8.23 16.02
CA PRO A 95 -3.72 -9.66 15.84
C PRO A 95 -3.35 -10.03 14.41
N GLU A 96 -3.97 -9.38 13.42
CA GLU A 96 -3.70 -9.55 12.00
C GLU A 96 -2.29 -9.08 11.64
N TYR A 97 -1.84 -7.95 12.20
CA TYR A 97 -0.46 -7.46 12.04
C TYR A 97 0.56 -8.42 12.65
N ILE A 98 0.28 -8.98 13.83
CA ILE A 98 1.19 -9.92 14.51
C ILE A 98 1.24 -11.27 13.78
N GLY A 99 0.12 -11.69 13.20
CA GLY A 99 -0.01 -12.98 12.51
C GLY A 99 0.53 -13.02 11.09
N HIS A 100 0.86 -11.88 10.49
CA HIS A 100 1.33 -11.75 9.10
C HIS A 100 2.87 -11.69 9.00
#